data_AF-A0A0C5WI28-F1
#
_entry.id   AF-A0A0C5WI28-F1
#
_cell.length_a   1.000
_cell.length_b   1.000
_cell.length_c   1.000
_cell.angle_alpha   90.00
_cell.angle_beta   90.00
_cell.angle_gamma   90.00
#
_symmetry.space_group_name_H-M   'P 1'
#
loop_
_entity.id
_entity.type
_entity.pdbx_description
1 polymer ?
#
loop_
_entity_poly.entity_id
_entity_poly.type
_entity_poly.pdbx_seq_one_letter_code
_entity_poly.pdbx_strand_id
1 'polypeptide(L)'
;MKTKNCLLIMQCLFFVGFAQQNINSIEYYFDADPGVGNATTLTVTANANINESFTLPIGNLTEGFHTLYLRAKDDANVWGLYDRRVFFVTAAALSNNATLTNMEYFFDTDPGVGNGTALTVPIIHQQKTCLILI
;
A
#
# COMPACT_ATOMS: atom_id res chain seq x y z
N MET A 1 28.44 69.91 -20.17
CA MET A 1 28.60 69.00 -19.02
C MET A 1 27.48 67.96 -19.04
N LYS A 2 27.87 66.68 -19.13
CA LYS A 2 27.15 65.46 -18.71
C LYS A 2 25.81 65.11 -19.37
N THR A 3 25.90 64.42 -20.51
CA THR A 3 24.96 63.36 -20.87
C THR A 3 25.01 62.26 -19.81
N LYS A 4 23.86 61.82 -19.29
CA LYS A 4 23.76 60.62 -18.46
C LYS A 4 22.66 59.73 -19.02
N ASN A 5 23.03 58.87 -19.97
CA ASN A 5 22.33 57.62 -20.21
C ASN A 5 22.92 56.60 -19.23
N CYS A 6 22.09 55.88 -18.46
CA CYS A 6 22.52 54.63 -17.83
C CYS A 6 21.31 53.75 -17.50
N LEU A 7 21.00 52.87 -18.45
CA LEU A 7 20.51 51.50 -18.30
C LEU A 7 19.76 51.16 -16.99
N LEU A 8 18.42 51.24 -17.01
CA LEU A 8 17.61 50.52 -16.03
C LEU A 8 17.59 49.04 -16.45
N ILE A 9 18.51 48.28 -15.85
CA ILE A 9 18.63 46.84 -16.05
C ILE A 9 17.31 46.19 -15.65
N MET A 10 16.67 45.51 -16.60
CA MET A 10 15.60 44.56 -16.37
C MET A 10 16.15 43.33 -15.64
N GLN A 11 16.56 43.50 -14.39
CA GLN A 11 16.84 42.39 -13.50
C GLN A 11 15.53 42.02 -12.83
N CYS A 12 14.70 41.31 -13.60
CA CYS A 12 13.78 40.37 -12.99
C CYS A 12 14.64 39.24 -12.41
N LEU A 13 15.13 39.45 -11.18
CA LEU A 13 15.53 38.35 -10.30
C LEU A 13 14.24 37.58 -9.98
N PHE A 14 13.77 36.78 -10.94
CA PHE A 14 12.92 35.65 -10.62
C PHE A 14 13.82 34.67 -9.86
N PHE A 15 13.91 34.88 -8.56
CA PHE A 15 14.26 33.82 -7.64
C PHE A 15 13.12 32.81 -7.78
N VAL A 16 13.25 31.86 -8.72
CA VAL A 16 12.40 30.67 -8.73
C VAL A 16 12.90 29.85 -7.55
N GLY A 17 12.37 30.16 -6.37
CA GLY A 17 12.52 29.28 -5.23
C GLY A 17 11.84 27.98 -5.60
N PHE A 18 12.60 26.95 -5.94
CA PHE A 18 12.08 25.59 -5.97
C PHE A 18 11.80 25.21 -4.52
N ALA A 19 10.59 25.49 -4.06
CA ALA A 19 10.11 24.94 -2.81
C ALA A 19 10.05 23.42 -2.98
N GLN A 20 10.56 22.69 -2.00
CA GLN A 20 10.42 21.25 -1.93
C GLN A 20 8.92 20.92 -1.85
N GLN A 21 8.38 20.25 -2.87
CA GLN A 21 7.00 19.76 -2.86
C GLN A 21 6.90 18.61 -1.87
N ASN A 22 6.05 18.77 -0.86
CA ASN A 22 5.70 17.67 0.02
C ASN A 22 4.40 17.04 -0.43
N ILE A 23 4.28 15.74 -0.18
CA ILE A 23 3.02 15.00 -0.24
C ILE A 23 2.27 15.32 1.04
N ASN A 24 1.04 15.83 0.95
CA ASN A 24 0.24 16.20 2.12
C ASN A 24 -1.06 15.40 2.27
N SER A 25 -1.41 14.62 1.26
CA SER A 25 -2.59 13.76 1.29
C SER A 25 -2.37 12.54 0.42
N ILE A 26 -2.86 11.40 0.88
CA ILE A 26 -2.91 10.16 0.12
C ILE A 26 -4.35 9.67 0.18
N GLU A 27 -4.86 9.12 -0.92
CA GLU A 27 -6.14 8.41 -0.91
C GLU A 27 -6.02 7.06 -1.62
N TYR A 28 -6.86 6.12 -1.20
CA TYR A 28 -6.91 4.78 -1.75
C TYR A 28 -8.34 4.34 -2.05
N TYR A 29 -8.47 3.47 -3.04
CA TYR A 29 -9.73 2.84 -3.43
C TYR A 29 -9.47 1.45 -4.03
N PHE A 30 -10.52 0.62 -4.05
CA PHE A 30 -10.49 -0.70 -4.66
C PHE A 30 -11.29 -0.70 -5.97
N ASP A 31 -10.71 -1.29 -7.00
CA ASP A 31 -11.28 -1.56 -8.33
C ASP A 31 -11.72 -0.32 -9.14
N ALA A 32 -12.82 0.32 -8.75
CA ALA A 32 -13.39 1.46 -9.48
C ALA A 32 -12.95 2.79 -8.86
N ASP A 33 -12.39 3.69 -9.68
CA ASP A 33 -11.99 5.04 -9.24
C ASP A 33 -13.25 5.90 -8.94
N PRO A 34 -13.46 6.35 -7.70
CA PRO A 34 -14.57 7.25 -7.35
C PRO A 34 -14.36 8.70 -7.85
N GLY A 35 -13.24 8.96 -8.50
CA GLY A 35 -12.81 10.29 -8.91
C GLY A 35 -11.90 10.94 -7.88
N VAL A 36 -11.13 11.93 -8.34
CA VAL A 36 -10.11 12.66 -7.58
C VAL A 36 -10.69 13.35 -6.34
N GLY A 37 -10.12 13.08 -5.17
CA GLY A 37 -10.58 13.63 -3.88
C GLY A 37 -11.82 12.97 -3.28
N ASN A 38 -12.34 11.90 -3.89
CA ASN A 38 -13.55 11.19 -3.44
C ASN A 38 -13.25 9.79 -2.88
N ALA A 39 -11.97 9.38 -2.84
CA ALA A 39 -11.58 8.08 -2.31
C ALA A 39 -11.32 8.15 -0.79
N THR A 40 -10.92 7.04 -0.19
CA THR A 40 -10.68 6.99 1.26
C THR A 40 -9.32 7.62 1.57
N THR A 41 -9.30 8.69 2.35
CA THR A 41 -8.07 9.41 2.71
C THR A 41 -7.25 8.64 3.75
N LEU A 42 -5.93 8.63 3.57
CA LEU A 42 -4.93 8.21 4.55
C LEU A 42 -4.27 9.44 5.16
N THR A 43 -4.18 9.45 6.49
CA THR A 43 -3.48 10.50 7.22
C THR A 43 -1.98 10.29 7.08
N VAL A 44 -1.28 11.32 6.60
CA VAL A 44 0.19 11.33 6.49
C VAL A 44 0.75 12.63 7.05
N THR A 45 1.98 12.58 7.54
CA THR A 45 2.72 13.80 7.87
C THR A 45 3.36 14.35 6.61
N ALA A 46 3.12 15.62 6.29
CA ALA A 46 3.61 16.20 5.04
C ALA A 46 5.14 16.09 4.91
N ASN A 47 5.61 15.42 3.87
CA ASN A 47 7.04 15.23 3.57
C ASN A 47 7.24 15.00 2.06
N ALA A 48 8.43 15.30 1.54
CA ALA A 48 8.76 14.99 0.14
C ALA A 48 8.90 13.48 -0.12
N ASN A 49 9.20 12.69 0.92
CA ASN A 49 9.22 11.24 0.85
C ASN A 49 8.37 10.67 1.98
N ILE A 50 7.39 9.84 1.63
CA ILE A 50 6.58 9.09 2.58
C ILE A 50 7.04 7.63 2.51
N ASN A 51 7.50 7.09 3.64
CA ASN A 51 7.86 5.68 3.80
C ASN A 51 7.10 5.17 5.03
N GLU A 52 5.84 4.80 4.83
CA GLU A 52 4.88 4.49 5.89
C GLU A 52 4.13 3.20 5.57
N SER A 53 3.66 2.52 6.62
CA SER A 53 2.89 1.28 6.47
C SER A 53 1.44 1.53 6.85
N PHE A 54 0.52 1.21 5.94
CA PHE A 54 -0.91 1.38 6.16
C PHE A 54 -1.59 0.02 6.31
N THR A 55 -2.50 -0.08 7.29
CA THR A 55 -3.45 -1.19 7.38
C THR A 55 -4.76 -0.75 6.75
N LEU A 56 -5.07 -1.31 5.58
CA LEU A 56 -6.26 -0.94 4.82
C LEU A 56 -7.40 -1.93 5.08
N PRO A 57 -8.57 -1.48 5.57
CA PRO A 57 -9.72 -2.36 5.71
C PRO A 57 -10.25 -2.76 4.33
N ILE A 58 -10.24 -4.07 4.04
CA ILE A 58 -10.78 -4.63 2.79
C ILE A 58 -12.31 -4.76 2.80
N GLY A 59 -12.98 -4.36 3.89
CA GLY A 59 -14.44 -4.28 4.00
C GLY A 59 -15.17 -5.54 3.53
N ASN A 60 -16.09 -5.36 2.58
CA ASN A 60 -16.94 -6.39 2.00
C ASN A 60 -16.52 -6.77 0.57
N LEU A 61 -15.23 -6.63 0.22
CA LEU A 61 -14.74 -7.14 -1.06
C LEU A 61 -15.08 -8.63 -1.18
N THR A 62 -15.61 -8.99 -2.34
CA THR A 62 -15.99 -10.38 -2.65
C THR A 62 -14.76 -11.26 -2.78
N GLU A 63 -14.95 -12.57 -2.80
CA GLU A 63 -13.87 -13.47 -3.21
C GLU A 63 -13.50 -13.23 -4.68
N GLY A 64 -12.20 -13.16 -4.96
CA GLY A 64 -11.69 -12.90 -6.30
C GLY A 64 -10.48 -11.98 -6.34
N PHE A 65 -10.07 -11.63 -7.55
CA PHE A 65 -9.02 -10.65 -7.79
C PHE A 65 -9.57 -9.22 -7.63
N HIS A 66 -8.85 -8.43 -6.85
CA HIS A 66 -9.12 -7.02 -6.64
C HIS A 66 -7.84 -6.21 -6.90
N THR A 67 -8.02 -4.96 -7.29
CA THR A 67 -6.91 -4.02 -7.48
C THR A 67 -7.04 -2.88 -6.49
N LEU A 68 -6.03 -2.73 -5.64
CA LEU A 68 -5.85 -1.53 -4.82
C LEU A 68 -5.17 -0.47 -5.66
N TYR A 69 -5.70 0.75 -5.61
CA TYR A 69 -5.10 1.95 -6.18
C TYR A 69 -4.80 2.94 -5.06
N LEU A 70 -3.64 3.58 -5.16
CA LEU A 70 -3.25 4.70 -4.30
C LEU A 70 -2.86 5.88 -5.20
N ARG A 71 -3.22 7.08 -4.78
CA ARG A 71 -2.66 8.31 -5.35
C ARG A 71 -2.34 9.29 -4.24
N ALA A 72 -1.31 10.08 -4.47
CA ALA A 72 -0.81 11.09 -3.55
C ALA A 72 -1.02 12.48 -4.14
N LYS A 73 -1.25 13.46 -3.26
CA LYS A 73 -1.42 14.87 -3.59
C LYS A 73 -0.30 15.67 -2.94
N ASP A 74 0.27 16.59 -3.70
CA ASP A 74 1.28 17.51 -3.22
C ASP A 74 0.70 18.82 -2.65
N ASP A 75 1.58 19.63 -2.06
CA ASP A 75 1.27 20.98 -1.57
C ASP A 75 0.84 21.96 -2.68
N ALA A 76 1.10 21.65 -3.96
CA ALA A 76 0.61 22.43 -5.11
C ALA A 76 -0.81 22.02 -5.53
N ASN A 77 -1.46 21.13 -4.78
CA ASN A 77 -2.75 20.53 -5.08
C ASN A 77 -2.77 19.67 -6.35
N VAL A 78 -1.63 19.17 -6.78
CA VAL A 78 -1.50 18.28 -7.93
C VAL A 78 -1.50 16.83 -7.44
N TRP A 79 -2.32 16.01 -8.09
CA TRP A 79 -2.33 14.56 -7.86
C TRP A 79 -1.29 13.89 -8.75
N GLY A 80 -0.50 13.00 -8.15
CA GLY A 80 0.48 12.17 -8.85
C GLY A 80 -0.14 11.01 -9.62
N LEU A 81 0.73 10.21 -10.24
CA LEU A 81 0.35 8.95 -10.85
C LEU A 81 -0.12 7.95 -9.79
N TYR A 82 -0.99 7.04 -10.23
CA TYR A 82 -1.47 5.96 -9.40
C TYR A 82 -0.37 4.92 -9.19
N ASP A 83 -0.16 4.50 -7.94
CA ASP A 83 0.40 3.19 -7.66
C ASP A 83 -0.73 2.15 -7.57
N ARG A 84 -0.47 0.92 -8.01
CA ARG A 84 -1.48 -0.15 -7.95
C ARG A 84 -0.91 -1.48 -7.53
N ARG A 85 -1.70 -2.21 -6.74
CA ARG A 85 -1.37 -3.56 -6.25
C ARG A 85 -2.57 -4.48 -6.51
N VAL A 86 -2.34 -5.57 -7.24
CA VAL A 86 -3.35 -6.62 -7.41
C VAL A 86 -3.21 -7.63 -6.28
N PHE A 87 -4.33 -8.03 -5.70
CA PHE A 87 -4.38 -9.06 -4.66
C PHE A 87 -5.61 -9.95 -4.86
N PHE A 88 -5.57 -11.14 -4.26
CA PHE A 88 -6.69 -12.08 -4.29
C PHE A 88 -7.32 -12.12 -2.90
N VAL A 89 -8.61 -11.83 -2.82
CA VAL A 89 -9.42 -12.07 -1.63
C VAL A 89 -9.90 -13.51 -1.74
N THR A 90 -9.48 -14.37 -0.82
CA THR A 90 -10.09 -15.68 -0.66
C THR A 90 -11.32 -15.53 0.22
N ALA A 91 -12.27 -16.47 0.11
CA ALA A 91 -13.19 -16.71 1.22
C ALA A 91 -12.39 -16.75 2.52
N ALA A 92 -12.96 -16.24 3.62
CA ALA A 92 -12.44 -16.63 4.92
C ALA A 92 -12.33 -18.14 4.87
N ALA A 93 -11.15 -18.70 5.16
CA ALA A 93 -11.09 -20.11 5.49
C ALA A 93 -12.23 -20.27 6.49
N LEU A 94 -13.27 -21.05 6.12
CA LEU A 94 -14.18 -21.61 7.12
C LEU A 94 -13.22 -22.01 8.20
N SER A 95 -13.30 -21.36 9.38
CA SER A 95 -12.25 -21.54 10.38
C SER A 95 -12.13 -23.02 10.51
N ASN A 96 -11.08 -23.61 9.94
CA ASN A 96 -10.94 -25.05 9.99
C ASN A 96 -10.30 -25.20 11.35
N ASN A 97 -11.15 -25.03 12.36
CA ASN A 97 -10.88 -25.29 13.75
C ASN A 97 -10.69 -26.80 13.93
N ALA A 98 -10.65 -27.59 12.85
CA ALA A 98 -9.86 -28.80 12.81
C ALA A 98 -8.42 -28.42 13.13
N THR A 99 -8.13 -28.37 14.42
CA THR A 99 -6.79 -28.47 14.95
C THR A 99 -6.16 -29.68 14.28
N LEU A 100 -5.06 -29.48 13.56
CA LEU A 100 -4.23 -30.57 13.12
C LEU A 100 -3.74 -31.29 14.38
N THR A 101 -4.37 -32.42 14.71
CA THR A 101 -4.06 -33.17 15.92
C THR A 101 -2.77 -33.96 15.73
N ASN A 102 -2.63 -34.61 14.56
CA ASN A 102 -1.51 -35.48 14.24
C ASN A 102 -1.04 -35.26 12.79
N MET A 103 0.26 -35.37 12.56
CA MET A 103 0.86 -35.56 11.24
C MET A 103 1.85 -36.73 11.32
N GLU A 104 2.00 -37.50 10.24
CA GLU A 104 3.00 -38.57 10.12
C GLU A 104 3.73 -38.48 8.78
N TYR A 105 4.96 -39.00 8.72
CA TYR A 105 5.74 -39.12 7.49
C TYR A 105 6.33 -40.53 7.33
N PHE A 106 6.60 -40.92 6.10
CA PHE A 106 7.27 -42.17 5.74
C PHE A 106 8.10 -41.97 4.47
N PHE A 107 9.05 -42.86 4.23
CA PHE A 107 9.83 -42.92 2.99
C PHE A 107 9.49 -44.20 2.24
N ASP A 108 9.38 -44.08 0.91
CA ASP A 108 9.16 -45.15 -0.06
C ASP A 108 7.84 -45.93 0.07
N THR A 109 7.63 -46.65 1.17
CA THR A 109 6.43 -47.47 1.37
C THR A 109 5.55 -46.86 2.46
N ASP A 110 4.31 -46.57 2.11
CA ASP A 110 3.28 -46.11 3.04
C ASP A 110 2.88 -47.27 3.98
N PRO A 111 3.13 -47.16 5.31
CA PRO A 111 2.73 -48.18 6.28
C PRO A 111 1.24 -48.13 6.63
N GLY A 112 0.48 -47.21 6.01
CA GLY A 112 -0.92 -46.93 6.31
C GLY A 112 -1.08 -45.87 7.40
N VAL A 113 -2.31 -45.38 7.49
CA VAL A 113 -2.68 -44.27 8.39
C VAL A 113 -2.42 -44.63 9.87
N GLY A 114 -1.65 -43.80 10.56
CA GLY A 114 -1.29 -43.93 11.97
C GLY A 114 -0.05 -44.79 12.25
N ASN A 115 0.59 -45.35 11.21
CA ASN A 115 1.76 -46.23 11.33
C ASN A 115 3.06 -45.58 10.83
N GLY A 116 3.01 -44.32 10.39
CA GLY A 116 4.18 -43.54 10.00
C GLY A 116 4.95 -42.96 11.20
N THR A 117 6.03 -42.23 10.91
CA THR A 117 6.78 -41.53 11.95
C THR A 117 6.07 -40.22 12.29
N ALA A 118 5.68 -40.04 13.55
CA ALA A 118 4.94 -38.87 14.00
C ALA A 118 5.74 -37.56 13.85
N LEU A 119 5.06 -36.52 13.37
CA LEU A 119 5.58 -35.15 13.21
C LEU A 119 4.75 -34.19 14.09
N THR A 120 5.43 -33.44 14.95
CA THR A 120 4.79 -32.44 15.83
C THR A 120 4.40 -31.20 15.04
N VAL A 121 3.15 -30.75 15.18
CA VAL A 121 2.63 -29.55 14.51
C VAL A 121 2.73 -28.32 15.43
N PRO A 122 3.60 -27.34 15.14
CA PRO A 122 3.60 -26.05 15.85
C PRO A 122 2.41 -25.20 15.37
N ILE A 123 1.51 -24.83 16.29
CA ILE A 123 0.34 -24.01 15.96
C ILE A 123 0.77 -22.55 15.75
N ILE A 124 0.55 -22.02 14.54
CA ILE A 124 0.66 -20.58 14.23
C ILE A 124 -0.66 -20.10 13.62
N HIS A 125 -1.45 -19.37 14.42
CA HIS A 125 -2.62 -18.63 13.93
C HIS A 125 -2.17 -17.26 13.40
N GLN A 126 -2.52 -16.89 12.17
CA GLN A 126 -2.21 -15.58 11.58
C GLN A 126 -3.52 -14.79 11.37
N GLN A 127 -3.58 -13.57 11.91
CA GLN A 127 -4.71 -12.65 11.73
C GLN A 127 -4.63 -11.91 10.39
N LYS A 128 -5.80 -11.71 9.76
CA LYS A 128 -6.02 -11.04 8.47
C LYS A 128 -5.67 -9.54 8.51
N THR A 129 -4.44 -9.20 8.13
CA THR A 129 -4.09 -7.85 7.69
C THR A 129 -3.23 -7.94 6.43
N CYS A 130 -3.60 -7.17 5.40
CA CYS A 130 -2.70 -6.93 4.29
C CYS A 130 -1.80 -5.75 4.69
N LEU A 131 -0.57 -6.07 5.09
CA LEU A 131 0.45 -5.06 5.35
C LEU A 131 1.03 -4.64 4.00
N ILE A 132 0.82 -3.39 3.63
CA ILE A 132 1.44 -2.81 2.45
C ILE A 132 2.49 -1.82 2.91
N LEU A 133 3.73 -2.08 2.50
CA LEU A 133 4.87 -1.20 2.66
C LEU A 133 4.93 -0.30 1.42
N ILE A 134 4.96 1.02 1.64
CA ILE A 134 5.26 2.02 0.62
C ILE A 134 6.42 2.90 1.09
#